data_AF-A0A2M9PE14-F1
#
_entry.id   AF-A0A2M9PE14-F1
#
_cell.length_a   1.000
_cell.length_b   1.000
_cell.length_c   1.000
_cell.angle_alpha   90.00
_cell.angle_beta   90.00
_cell.angle_gamma   90.00
#
_symmetry.space_group_name_H-M   'P 1'
#
loop_
_entity.id
_entity.type
_entity.pdbx_description
1 polymer ?
#
loop_
_entity_poly.entity_id
_entity_poly.type
_entity_poly.pdbx_seq_one_letter_code
_entity_poly.pdbx_strand_id
1 'polypeptide(L)'
;MIRKVLLALLLTLIAGLALAQTAEPVETIRTAPVVLDGRILYEVRGTSAITPEERAAGIRRNLLAAAEDPAFDPAAMTLLPIAGGVELRAGDRVIRGVYDADARLEGVETSVLAGSVRIRTARAIETWRADRSITD
;
A
#
# COMPACT_ATOMS: atom_id res chain seq x y z
N MET A 1 56.64 -11.02 -29.50
CA MET A 1 55.19 -11.21 -29.61
C MET A 1 54.51 -11.41 -28.25
N ILE A 2 55.04 -12.26 -27.37
CA ILE A 2 54.47 -12.59 -26.05
C ILE A 2 54.21 -11.37 -25.16
N ARG A 3 55.10 -10.36 -25.13
CA ARG A 3 54.92 -9.13 -24.33
C ARG A 3 53.76 -8.23 -24.79
N LYS A 4 53.40 -8.27 -26.08
CA LYS A 4 52.24 -7.53 -26.62
C LYS A 4 50.91 -8.24 -26.30
N VAL A 5 50.93 -9.57 -26.25
CA VAL A 5 49.79 -10.40 -25.86
C VAL A 5 49.49 -10.28 -24.36
N LEU A 6 50.52 -10.25 -23.52
CA LEU A 6 50.37 -10.02 -22.07
C LEU A 6 49.78 -8.64 -21.75
N LEU A 7 50.20 -7.60 -22.48
CA LEU A 7 49.70 -6.23 -22.28
C LEU A 7 48.22 -6.11 -22.71
N ALA A 8 47.84 -6.78 -23.80
CA ALA A 8 46.45 -6.83 -24.26
C ALA A 8 45.51 -7.56 -23.28
N LEU A 9 45.99 -8.66 -22.66
CA LEU A 9 45.26 -9.39 -21.62
C LEU A 9 45.13 -8.62 -20.30
N LEU A 10 46.12 -7.79 -19.96
CA LEU A 10 46.06 -6.94 -18.76
C LEU A 10 45.05 -5.78 -18.94
N LEU A 11 44.96 -5.21 -20.15
CA LEU A 11 44.02 -4.13 -20.48
C LEU A 11 42.55 -4.59 -20.52
N THR A 12 42.27 -5.82 -20.97
CA THR A 12 40.90 -6.37 -20.97
C THR A 12 40.42 -6.71 -19.57
N LEU A 13 41.32 -7.13 -18.66
CA LEU A 13 40.97 -7.40 -17.27
C LEU A 13 40.60 -6.13 -16.49
N ILE A 14 41.27 -5.00 -16.78
CA ILE A 14 40.99 -3.69 -16.15
C ILE A 14 39.65 -3.12 -16.65
N ALA A 15 39.31 -3.32 -17.93
CA ALA A 15 38.03 -2.88 -18.48
C ALA A 15 36.82 -3.67 -17.92
N GLY A 16 37.01 -4.95 -17.57
CA GLY A 16 35.97 -5.78 -16.97
C GLY A 16 35.54 -5.35 -15.56
N LEU A 17 36.46 -4.79 -14.75
CA LEU A 17 36.12 -4.26 -13.42
C LEU A 17 35.40 -2.90 -13.47
N ALA A 18 35.62 -2.10 -14.52
CA ALA A 18 35.02 -0.76 -14.64
C ALA A 18 33.54 -0.77 -15.06
N LEU A 19 33.01 -1.92 -15.48
CA LEU A 19 31.59 -2.12 -15.84
C LEU A 19 30.74 -2.65 -14.68
N ALA A 20 31.28 -2.71 -13.46
CA ALA A 20 30.45 -2.90 -12.26
C ALA A 20 29.61 -1.63 -12.05
N GLN A 21 28.51 -1.53 -12.81
CA GLN A 21 27.52 -0.48 -12.71
C GLN A 21 27.07 -0.38 -11.26
N THR A 22 27.39 0.74 -10.62
CA THR A 22 26.89 1.04 -9.28
C THR A 22 25.38 1.24 -9.42
N ALA A 23 24.60 0.23 -9.06
CA ALA A 23 23.14 0.38 -9.00
C ALA A 23 22.84 1.44 -7.93
N GLU A 24 22.26 2.57 -8.35
CA GLU A 24 21.65 3.53 -7.44
C GLU A 24 20.68 2.74 -6.53
N PRO A 25 20.74 2.90 -5.20
CA PRO A 25 19.81 2.24 -4.31
C PRO A 25 18.38 2.62 -4.71
N VAL A 26 17.60 1.66 -5.17
CA VAL A 26 16.16 1.87 -5.35
C VAL A 26 15.59 2.09 -3.96
N GLU A 27 15.23 3.33 -3.66
CA GLU A 27 14.57 3.68 -2.41
C GLU A 27 13.26 2.89 -2.33
N THR A 28 13.27 1.81 -1.56
CA THR A 28 12.09 0.96 -1.37
C THR A 28 11.18 1.67 -0.39
N ILE A 29 10.07 2.22 -0.91
CA ILE A 29 9.08 2.89 -0.07
C ILE A 29 8.45 1.83 0.85
N ARG A 30 8.66 1.98 2.16
CA ARG A 30 8.11 1.06 3.15
C ARG A 30 6.58 1.13 3.17
N THR A 31 5.95 -0.03 3.11
CA THR A 31 4.50 -0.21 3.27
C THR A 31 4.21 -1.20 4.40
N ALA A 32 2.97 -1.21 4.86
CA ALA A 32 2.45 -2.25 5.75
C ALA A 32 1.06 -2.70 5.30
N PRO A 33 0.71 -3.99 5.49
CA PRO A 33 -0.58 -4.52 5.12
C PRO A 33 -1.67 -4.07 6.11
N VAL A 34 -2.81 -3.67 5.57
CA VAL A 34 -4.05 -3.58 6.36
C VAL A 34 -4.69 -4.96 6.38
N VAL A 35 -4.81 -5.52 7.58
CA VAL A 35 -5.33 -6.88 7.80
C VAL A 35 -6.63 -6.83 8.60
N LEU A 36 -7.69 -7.46 8.09
CA LEU A 36 -8.93 -7.70 8.82
C LEU A 36 -9.18 -9.21 8.87
N ASP A 37 -9.28 -9.76 10.08
CA ASP A 37 -9.55 -11.20 10.28
C ASP A 37 -8.56 -12.12 9.55
N GLY A 38 -7.27 -11.82 9.67
CA GLY A 38 -6.19 -12.55 9.00
C GLY A 38 -6.07 -12.33 7.49
N ARG A 39 -7.00 -11.58 6.88
CA ARG A 39 -7.01 -11.31 5.43
C ARG A 39 -6.39 -9.96 5.12
N ILE A 40 -5.37 -9.94 4.27
CA ILE A 40 -4.79 -8.70 3.75
C ILE A 40 -5.81 -8.04 2.80
N LEU A 41 -6.07 -6.76 3.03
CA LEU A 41 -6.98 -5.97 2.21
C LEU A 41 -6.21 -5.21 1.12
N TYR A 42 -5.17 -4.49 1.53
CA TYR A 42 -4.29 -3.65 0.71
C TYR A 42 -3.08 -3.19 1.53
N GLU A 43 -2.04 -2.75 0.85
CA GLU A 43 -0.86 -2.13 1.45
C GLU A 43 -1.08 -0.63 1.66
N VAL A 44 -0.45 -0.05 2.68
CA VAL A 44 -0.41 1.40 2.89
C VAL A 44 1.00 1.86 3.18
N ARG A 45 1.42 2.97 2.58
CA ARG A 45 2.65 3.65 2.96
C ARG A 45 2.44 4.56 4.17
N GLY A 46 3.53 4.85 4.85
CA GLY A 46 3.60 5.84 5.92
C GLY A 46 4.07 7.21 5.44
N THR A 47 4.38 8.05 6.42
CA THR A 47 5.06 9.33 6.31
C THR A 47 6.18 9.38 7.36
N SER A 48 6.92 10.48 7.42
CA SER A 48 7.88 10.70 8.52
C SER A 48 7.23 10.81 9.89
N ALA A 49 5.96 11.21 9.96
CA ALA A 49 5.22 11.43 11.22
C ALA A 49 4.40 10.21 11.65
N ILE A 50 3.98 9.37 10.71
CA ILE A 50 3.16 8.18 10.96
C ILE A 50 3.73 7.04 10.13
N THR A 51 4.27 6.03 10.80
CA THR A 51 4.84 4.85 10.13
C THR A 51 3.77 4.07 9.35
N PRO A 52 4.16 3.29 8.32
CA PRO A 52 3.23 2.43 7.61
C PRO A 52 2.41 1.53 8.55
N GLU A 53 3.06 0.97 9.57
CA GLU A 53 2.49 0.05 10.55
C GLU A 53 1.46 0.75 11.45
N GLU A 54 1.78 1.95 11.96
CA GLU A 54 0.84 2.76 12.75
C GLU A 54 -0.39 3.14 11.93
N ARG A 55 -0.19 3.52 10.66
CA ARG A 55 -1.28 3.85 9.76
C ARG A 55 -2.15 2.64 9.49
N ALA A 56 -1.56 1.48 9.17
CA ALA A 56 -2.29 0.25 8.94
C ALA A 56 -3.10 -0.18 10.17
N ALA A 57 -2.52 -0.06 11.37
CA ALA A 57 -3.20 -0.33 12.62
C ALA A 57 -4.38 0.62 12.88
N GLY A 58 -4.24 1.91 12.57
CA GLY A 58 -5.32 2.88 12.65
C GLY A 58 -6.49 2.53 11.72
N ILE A 59 -6.19 2.20 10.46
CA ILE A 59 -7.20 1.78 9.50
C ILE A 59 -7.88 0.49 9.98
N ARG A 60 -7.12 -0.51 10.43
CA ARG A 60 -7.67 -1.76 10.97
C ARG A 60 -8.66 -1.52 12.11
N ARG A 61 -8.33 -0.63 13.07
CA ARG A 61 -9.25 -0.27 14.16
C ARG A 61 -10.55 0.33 13.63
N ASN A 62 -10.46 1.23 12.67
CA ASN A 62 -11.65 1.85 12.06
C ASN A 62 -12.53 0.80 11.36
N LEU A 63 -11.92 -0.14 10.63
CA LEU A 63 -12.62 -1.22 9.94
C LEU A 63 -13.29 -2.21 10.91
N LEU A 64 -12.57 -2.63 11.95
CA LEU A 64 -13.12 -3.55 12.95
C LEU A 64 -14.33 -2.93 13.65
N ALA A 65 -14.20 -1.68 14.10
CA ALA A 65 -15.31 -0.98 14.75
C ALA A 65 -16.45 -0.60 13.79
N ALA A 66 -16.25 -0.66 12.47
CA ALA A 66 -17.35 -0.58 11.51
C ALA A 66 -17.99 -1.95 11.28
N ALA A 67 -17.20 -3.02 11.28
CA ALA A 67 -17.69 -4.39 11.13
C ALA A 67 -18.51 -4.86 12.33
N GLU A 68 -18.08 -4.51 13.55
CA GLU A 68 -18.75 -4.81 14.82
C GLU A 68 -20.06 -4.04 15.02
N ASP A 69 -20.25 -2.90 14.35
CA ASP A 69 -21.46 -2.08 14.44
C ASP A 69 -22.55 -2.60 13.48
N PRO A 70 -23.65 -3.21 13.94
CA PRO A 70 -24.69 -3.74 13.06
C PRO A 70 -25.46 -2.65 12.31
N ALA A 71 -25.46 -1.40 12.80
CA ALA A 71 -26.13 -0.28 12.16
C ALA A 71 -25.30 0.33 11.03
N PHE A 72 -24.00 0.02 10.96
CA PHE A 72 -23.14 0.46 9.88
C PHE A 72 -23.48 -0.26 8.57
N ASP A 73 -23.85 0.49 7.55
CA ASP A 73 -24.06 -0.02 6.18
C ASP A 73 -22.79 0.16 5.33
N PRO A 74 -22.10 -0.93 4.92
CA PRO A 74 -20.93 -0.85 4.04
C PRO A 74 -21.22 -0.22 2.68
N ALA A 75 -22.46 -0.30 2.18
CA ALA A 75 -22.86 0.28 0.90
C ALA A 75 -22.98 1.81 0.97
N ALA A 76 -23.25 2.36 2.17
CA ALA A 76 -23.36 3.79 2.42
C ALA A 76 -22.00 4.51 2.45
N MET A 77 -20.88 3.80 2.29
CA MET A 77 -19.57 4.44 2.23
C MET A 77 -19.42 5.32 0.99
N THR A 78 -18.95 6.55 1.19
CA THR A 78 -18.74 7.55 0.14
C THR A 78 -17.27 7.94 0.01
N LEU A 79 -16.92 8.49 -1.15
CA LEU A 79 -15.61 9.07 -1.42
C LEU A 79 -15.73 10.58 -1.43
N LEU A 80 -15.02 11.25 -0.53
CA LEU A 80 -14.99 12.71 -0.43
C LEU A 80 -13.60 13.23 -0.84
N PRO A 81 -13.49 14.01 -1.92
CA PRO A 81 -12.24 14.68 -2.27
C PRO A 81 -11.77 15.61 -1.15
N ILE A 82 -10.47 15.57 -0.86
CA ILE A 82 -9.80 16.46 0.08
C ILE A 82 -8.50 16.99 -0.54
N ALA A 83 -7.84 17.94 0.13
CA ALA A 83 -6.53 18.38 -0.31
C ALA A 83 -5.53 17.21 -0.26
N GLY A 84 -4.94 16.87 -1.41
CA GLY A 84 -3.92 15.81 -1.54
C GLY A 84 -4.46 14.37 -1.51
N GLY A 85 -5.78 14.19 -1.68
CA GLY A 85 -6.34 12.85 -1.81
C GLY A 85 -7.87 12.75 -1.72
N VAL A 86 -8.33 11.60 -1.24
CA VAL A 86 -9.74 11.26 -1.08
C VAL A 86 -9.93 10.57 0.27
N GLU A 87 -10.98 10.94 1.00
CA GLU A 87 -11.41 10.19 2.18
C GLU A 87 -12.51 9.19 1.83
N LEU A 88 -12.34 7.96 2.32
CA LEU A 88 -13.41 6.98 2.43
C LEU A 88 -14.14 7.23 3.75
N ARG A 89 -15.44 7.56 3.67
CA ARG A 89 -16.26 7.95 4.82
C ARG A 89 -17.55 7.13 4.89
N ALA A 90 -18.15 7.09 6.07
CA ALA A 90 -19.54 6.67 6.28
C ALA A 90 -20.21 7.72 7.17
N GLY A 91 -21.03 8.59 6.56
CA GLY A 91 -21.49 9.82 7.22
C GLY A 91 -20.32 10.67 7.71
N ASP A 92 -20.34 11.01 9.01
CA ASP A 92 -19.31 11.84 9.64
C ASP A 92 -18.05 11.06 10.05
N ARG A 93 -18.07 9.73 9.95
CA ARG A 93 -16.94 8.88 10.32
C ARG A 93 -15.98 8.71 9.14
N VAL A 94 -14.72 9.09 9.34
CA VAL A 94 -13.63 8.74 8.42
C VAL A 94 -13.21 7.30 8.63
N ILE A 95 -13.25 6.50 7.58
CA ILE A 95 -12.75 5.12 7.59
C ILE A 95 -11.26 5.11 7.29
N ARG A 96 -10.84 5.75 6.18
CA ARG A 96 -9.43 6.03 5.85
C ARG A 96 -9.29 7.15 4.83
N GLY A 97 -8.11 7.77 4.79
CA GLY A 97 -7.64 8.53 3.64
C GLY A 97 -6.93 7.64 2.61
N VAL A 98 -7.10 8.00 1.33
CA VAL A 98 -6.33 7.54 0.17
C VAL A 98 -5.63 8.78 -0.38
N TYR A 99 -4.33 8.87 -0.19
CA TYR A 99 -3.56 10.07 -0.58
C TYR A 99 -2.90 9.88 -1.94
N ASP A 100 -2.60 10.98 -2.63
CA ASP A 100 -2.00 10.92 -3.97
C ASP A 100 -0.71 10.11 -4.02
N ALA A 101 0.04 10.12 -2.93
CA ALA A 101 1.26 9.36 -2.82
C ALA A 101 1.05 7.85 -2.62
N ASP A 102 -0.12 7.41 -2.12
CA ASP A 102 -0.51 6.00 -2.17
C ASP A 102 -0.78 5.61 -3.63
N ALA A 103 -1.53 6.43 -4.36
CA ALA A 103 -1.91 6.18 -5.75
C ALA A 103 -0.70 6.16 -6.69
N ARG A 104 0.27 7.06 -6.48
CA ARG A 104 1.55 7.06 -7.21
C ARG A 104 2.35 5.78 -7.04
N LEU A 105 2.31 5.13 -5.87
CA LEU A 105 2.98 3.84 -5.67
C LEU A 105 2.35 2.73 -6.52
N GLU A 106 1.04 2.79 -6.70
CA GLU A 106 0.28 1.82 -7.49
C GLU A 106 0.20 2.18 -8.97
N GLY A 107 0.73 3.34 -9.38
CA GLY A 107 0.74 3.78 -10.78
C GLY A 107 -0.65 4.13 -11.32
N VAL A 108 -1.57 4.56 -10.46
CA VAL A 108 -2.96 4.87 -10.80
C VAL A 108 -3.38 6.25 -10.29
N GLU A 109 -4.50 6.75 -10.81
CA GLU A 109 -5.15 7.95 -10.30
C GLU A 109 -5.73 7.73 -8.89
N THR A 110 -5.69 8.76 -8.04
CA THR A 110 -6.17 8.68 -6.65
C THR A 110 -7.64 8.28 -6.57
N SER A 111 -8.48 8.76 -7.50
CA SER A 111 -9.90 8.40 -7.57
C SER A 111 -10.12 6.93 -7.94
N VAL A 112 -9.28 6.37 -8.80
CA VAL A 112 -9.30 4.95 -9.19
C VAL A 112 -8.91 4.08 -8.01
N LEU A 113 -7.81 4.41 -7.32
CA LEU A 113 -7.40 3.70 -6.11
C LEU A 113 -8.49 3.77 -5.03
N ALA A 114 -9.04 4.96 -4.79
CA ALA A 114 -10.10 5.16 -3.79
C ALA A 114 -11.37 4.34 -4.10
N GLY A 115 -11.76 4.24 -5.37
CA GLY A 115 -12.85 3.38 -5.82
C GLY A 115 -12.62 1.91 -5.49
N SER A 116 -11.46 1.38 -5.86
CA SER A 116 -11.07 -0.02 -5.58
C SER A 116 -11.01 -0.30 -4.07
N VAL A 117 -10.43 0.63 -3.30
CA VAL A 117 -10.35 0.56 -1.84
C VAL A 117 -11.74 0.52 -1.19
N ARG A 118 -12.69 1.34 -1.65
CA ARG A 118 -14.07 1.34 -1.14
C ARG A 118 -14.71 -0.02 -1.32
N ILE A 119 -14.64 -0.59 -2.53
CA ILE A 119 -15.20 -1.90 -2.86
C ILE A 119 -14.56 -3.00 -2.00
N ARG A 120 -13.22 -3.02 -1.93
CA ARG A 120 -12.47 -4.00 -1.14
C ARG A 120 -12.81 -3.94 0.34
N THR A 121 -13.00 -2.73 0.87
CA THR A 121 -13.35 -2.46 2.26
C THR A 121 -14.78 -2.91 2.57
N ALA A 122 -15.76 -2.58 1.72
CA ALA A 122 -17.15 -2.97 1.92
C ALA A 122 -17.29 -4.49 2.00
N ARG A 123 -16.72 -5.19 1.00
CA ARG A 123 -16.69 -6.65 0.97
C ARG A 123 -16.01 -7.25 2.20
N ALA A 124 -14.92 -6.65 2.68
CA ALA A 124 -14.21 -7.15 3.85
C ALA A 124 -15.07 -7.10 5.12
N ILE A 125 -15.85 -6.04 5.29
CA ILE A 125 -16.79 -5.89 6.41
C ILE A 125 -17.92 -6.90 6.28
N GLU A 126 -18.52 -7.06 5.09
CA GLU A 126 -19.58 -8.04 4.84
C GLU A 126 -19.10 -9.47 5.13
N THR A 127 -17.92 -9.85 4.64
CA THR A 127 -17.32 -11.17 4.92
C THR A 127 -17.08 -11.37 6.42
N TRP A 128 -16.52 -10.36 7.11
CA TRP A 128 -16.28 -10.44 8.55
C TRP A 128 -17.56 -10.73 9.35
N ARG A 129 -18.67 -10.10 8.96
CA ARG A 129 -19.99 -10.31 9.58
C ARG A 129 -20.56 -11.68 9.25
N ALA A 130 -20.49 -12.09 7.98
CA ALA A 130 -20.98 -13.38 7.52
C ALA A 130 -20.30 -14.55 8.24
N ASP A 131 -18.97 -14.49 8.40
CA ASP A 131 -18.19 -15.51 9.11
C ASP A 131 -18.65 -15.70 10.56
N ARG A 132 -19.14 -14.63 11.20
CA ARG A 132 -19.61 -14.66 12.60
C ARG A 132 -21.09 -15.02 12.73
N SER A 133 -21.93 -14.65 11.76
CA SER A 133 -23.33 -15.09 11.73
C SER A 133 -23.50 -16.59 11.45
N ILE A 134 -22.47 -17.25 10.91
CA ILE A 134 -22.46 -18.71 10.70
C ILE A 134 -22.14 -19.48 11.99
N THR A 135 -21.54 -18.80 12.98
CA THR A 135 -21.07 -19.43 14.22
C THR A 135 -22.12 -19.40 15.35
N ASP A 136 -23.19 -18.61 15.20
CA ASP A 136 -24.37 -18.58 16.09
C ASP A 136 -25.48 -19.51 15.59
#